data_AF-A0AAC9M469-F1
#
_entry.id   AF-A0AAC9M469-F1
#
_cell.length_a   1.000
_cell.length_b   1.000
_cell.length_c   1.000
_cell.angle_alpha   90.00
_cell.angle_beta   90.00
_cell.angle_gamma   90.00
#
_symmetry.space_group_name_H-M   'P 1'
#
loop_
_entity.id
_entity.type
_entity.pdbx_description
1 polymer ?
#
loop_
_entity_poly.entity_id
_entity_poly.type
_entity_poly.pdbx_seq_one_letter_code
_entity_poly.pdbx_strand_id
1 'polypeptide(L)'
;MKASKYNFFIFVNLIILFNSFNSYYLAQTKQNSIIKLFCLQSVKEEMMNAKMVYSEEIANETCACYYEEFMQTASHQDAKTKCKLETKENLNHKRKI
;
A
#
# COMPACT_ATOMS: atom_id res chain seq x y z
N MET A 1 8.38 -49.22 -14.64
CA MET A 1 9.11 -48.13 -13.95
C MET A 1 9.17 -46.83 -14.77
N LYS A 2 8.03 -46.32 -15.29
CA LYS A 2 7.96 -45.04 -16.05
C LYS A 2 6.93 -44.05 -15.48
N ALA A 3 5.81 -44.53 -14.93
CA ALA A 3 4.76 -43.69 -14.33
C ALA A 3 5.22 -42.96 -13.04
N SER A 4 6.09 -43.58 -12.24
CA SER A 4 6.57 -43.02 -10.96
C SER A 4 7.42 -41.75 -11.14
N LYS A 5 8.25 -41.66 -12.19
CA LYS A 5 9.04 -40.45 -12.48
C LYS A 5 8.16 -39.28 -12.92
N TYR A 6 7.16 -39.53 -13.77
CA TYR A 6 6.27 -38.48 -14.27
C TYR A 6 5.41 -37.85 -13.15
N ASN A 7 4.90 -38.70 -12.25
CA ASN A 7 4.17 -38.23 -11.07
C ASN A 7 5.07 -37.41 -10.14
N PHE A 8 6.32 -37.84 -9.89
CA PHE A 8 7.28 -37.07 -9.08
C PHE A 8 7.54 -35.67 -9.65
N PHE A 9 7.73 -35.53 -10.97
CA PHE A 9 7.91 -34.22 -11.61
C PHE A 9 6.68 -33.31 -11.48
N ILE A 10 5.46 -33.86 -11.52
CA ILE A 10 4.23 -33.08 -11.30
C ILE A 10 4.16 -32.59 -9.85
N PHE A 11 4.48 -33.45 -8.87
CA PHE A 11 4.49 -33.05 -7.46
C PHE A 11 5.53 -31.96 -7.16
N VAL A 12 6.74 -32.06 -7.71
CA VAL A 12 7.79 -31.05 -7.52
C VAL A 12 7.39 -29.69 -8.11
N ASN A 13 6.79 -29.67 -9.30
CA ASN A 13 6.30 -28.43 -9.92
C ASN A 13 5.16 -27.79 -9.12
N LEU A 14 4.23 -28.59 -8.58
CA LEU A 14 3.17 -28.11 -7.70
C LEU A 14 3.76 -27.46 -6.43
N ILE A 15 4.73 -28.10 -5.78
CA ILE A 15 5.38 -27.56 -4.58
C ILE A 15 6.07 -26.22 -4.88
N ILE A 16 6.76 -26.08 -6.02
CA ILE A 16 7.41 -24.82 -6.41
C ILE A 16 6.38 -23.71 -6.61
N LEU A 17 5.27 -23.99 -7.29
CA LEU A 17 4.17 -23.03 -7.48
C LEU A 17 3.57 -22.60 -6.15
N PHE A 18 3.23 -23.53 -5.25
CA PHE A 18 2.68 -23.20 -3.93
C PHE A 18 3.63 -22.34 -3.08
N ASN A 19 4.94 -22.59 -3.14
CA ASN A 19 5.93 -21.75 -2.45
C ASN A 19 6.04 -20.35 -3.07
N SER A 20 5.93 -20.22 -4.40
CA SER A 20 5.92 -18.91 -5.05
C SER A 20 4.70 -18.07 -4.67
N PHE A 21 3.51 -18.67 -4.53
CA PHE A 21 2.31 -17.96 -4.07
C PHE A 21 2.47 -17.44 -2.63
N ASN A 22 2.95 -18.28 -1.71
CA ASN A 22 3.20 -17.83 -0.33
C ASN A 22 4.21 -16.68 -0.24
N SER A 23 5.30 -16.76 -1.03
CA SER A 23 6.28 -15.67 -1.08
C SER A 23 5.71 -14.39 -1.67
N TYR A 24 4.82 -14.48 -2.67
CA TYR A 24 4.15 -13.34 -3.28
C TYR A 24 3.21 -12.66 -2.30
N TYR A 25 2.35 -13.41 -1.59
CA TYR A 25 1.46 -12.84 -0.58
C TYR A 25 2.24 -12.23 0.59
N LEU A 26 3.33 -12.87 1.03
CA LEU A 26 4.20 -12.32 2.07
C LEU A 26 4.92 -11.06 1.60
N ALA A 27 5.41 -11.03 0.36
CA ALA A 27 6.04 -9.86 -0.26
C ALA A 27 5.04 -8.71 -0.46
N GLN A 28 3.82 -9.00 -0.88
CA GLN A 28 2.73 -8.04 -1.03
C GLN A 28 2.33 -7.46 0.34
N THR A 29 2.17 -8.31 1.36
CA THR A 29 1.89 -7.86 2.73
C THR A 29 3.01 -6.97 3.28
N LYS A 30 4.27 -7.36 3.06
CA LYS A 30 5.44 -6.54 3.44
C LYS A 30 5.48 -5.22 2.67
N GLN A 31 5.28 -5.22 1.36
CA GLN A 31 5.21 -4.00 0.55
C GLN A 31 4.09 -3.07 1.05
N ASN A 32 2.90 -3.60 1.33
CA ASN A 32 1.78 -2.83 1.88
C ASN A 32 2.13 -2.18 3.22
N SER A 33 2.82 -2.90 4.11
CA SER A 33 3.27 -2.36 5.40
C SER A 33 4.33 -1.26 5.26
N ILE A 34 5.26 -1.40 4.31
CA ILE A 34 6.31 -0.42 4.04
C ILE A 34 5.72 0.85 3.41
N ILE A 35 4.85 0.70 2.41
CA ILE A 35 4.16 1.80 1.75
C ILE A 35 3.35 2.61 2.76
N LYS A 36 2.62 1.93 3.66
CA LYS A 36 1.86 2.59 4.73
C LYS A 36 2.77 3.38 5.68
N LEU A 37 3.89 2.80 6.09
CA LEU A 37 4.87 3.47 6.96
C LEU A 37 5.42 4.74 6.31
N PHE A 38 5.86 4.65 5.05
CA PHE A 38 6.38 5.79 4.31
C PHE A 38 5.32 6.87 4.12
N CYS A 39 4.09 6.49 3.79
CA CYS A 39 3.00 7.46 3.65
C CYS A 39 2.78 8.24 4.96
N LEU A 40 2.66 7.55 6.11
CA LEU A 40 2.44 8.20 7.39
C LEU A 40 3.58 9.16 7.76
N GLN A 41 4.83 8.75 7.51
CA GLN A 41 6.00 9.61 7.74
C GLN A 41 5.97 10.84 6.83
N SER A 42 5.70 10.67 5.54
CA SER A 42 5.62 11.78 4.58
C SER A 42 4.50 12.77 4.93
N VAL A 43 3.31 12.29 5.30
CA VAL A 43 2.21 13.17 5.71
C VAL A 43 2.56 13.92 6.98
N LYS A 44 3.15 13.24 7.98
CA LYS A 44 3.62 13.88 9.20
C LYS A 44 4.62 15.00 8.90
N GLU A 45 5.59 14.74 8.03
CA GLU A 45 6.58 15.74 7.61
C GLU A 45 5.92 16.93 6.90
N GLU A 46 5.02 16.69 5.95
CA GLU A 46 4.29 17.76 5.26
C GLU A 46 3.45 18.61 6.23
N MET A 47 2.78 17.99 7.22
CA MET A 47 2.03 18.72 8.25
C MET A 47 2.93 19.57 9.15
N MET A 48 4.06 19.03 9.60
CA MET A 48 5.03 19.77 10.42
C MET A 48 5.62 20.95 9.63
N ASN A 49 5.95 20.75 8.35
CA ASN A 49 6.43 21.81 7.46
C ASN A 49 5.37 22.89 7.23
N ALA A 50 4.09 22.52 7.24
CA ALA A 50 2.96 23.45 7.19
C ALA A 50 2.63 24.11 8.56
N LYS A 51 3.44 23.89 9.60
CA LYS A 51 3.20 24.34 10.98
C LYS A 51 1.84 23.89 11.54
N MET A 52 1.35 22.74 11.09
CA MET A 52 0.14 22.12 11.60
C MET A 52 0.49 21.12 12.71
N VAL A 53 -0.39 21.01 13.71
CA VAL A 53 -0.32 19.93 14.68
C VAL A 53 -0.58 18.62 13.94
N TYR A 54 0.27 17.63 14.14
CA TYR A 54 0.08 16.31 13.55
C TYR A 54 -1.24 15.72 14.04
N SER A 55 -2.06 15.27 13.10
CA SER A 55 -3.30 14.54 13.36
C SER A 55 -3.18 13.16 12.75
N GLU A 56 -3.21 12.14 13.61
CA GLU A 56 -3.17 10.75 13.19
C GLU A 56 -4.40 10.37 12.35
N GLU A 57 -5.57 10.95 12.66
CA GLU A 57 -6.80 10.79 11.89
C GLU A 57 -6.60 11.26 10.45
N ILE A 58 -6.15 12.50 10.25
CA ILE A 58 -5.89 13.06 8.91
C ILE A 58 -4.83 12.24 8.19
N ALA A 59 -3.74 11.85 8.87
CA ALA A 59 -2.70 11.06 8.26
C ALA A 59 -3.20 9.67 7.80
N ASN A 60 -4.05 9.02 8.60
CA ASN A 60 -4.65 7.74 8.24
C ASN A 60 -5.63 7.88 7.08
N GLU A 61 -6.48 8.91 7.06
CA GLU A 61 -7.39 9.20 5.94
C GLU A 61 -6.63 9.46 4.64
N THR A 62 -5.62 10.35 4.67
CA THR A 62 -4.77 10.64 3.50
C THR A 62 -4.06 9.38 2.99
N CYS A 63 -3.54 8.55 3.90
CA CYS A 63 -2.82 7.33 3.52
C CYS A 63 -3.73 6.22 3.04
N ALA A 64 -4.97 6.14 3.53
CA ALA A 64 -5.98 5.23 3.01
C ALA A 64 -6.32 5.58 1.55
N CYS A 65 -6.60 6.87 1.27
CA CYS A 65 -6.79 7.35 -0.09
C CYS A 65 -5.58 7.00 -0.96
N TYR A 66 -4.36 7.34 -0.50
CA TYR A 66 -3.15 7.12 -1.29
C TYR A 66 -2.99 5.64 -1.66
N TYR A 67 -3.23 4.75 -0.70
CA TYR A 67 -3.10 3.31 -0.92
C TYR A 67 -4.14 2.79 -1.91
N GLU A 68 -5.40 3.22 -1.78
CA GLU A 68 -6.47 2.85 -2.71
C GLU A 68 -6.16 3.31 -4.14
N GLU A 69 -5.78 4.58 -4.31
CA GLU A 69 -5.43 5.15 -5.62
C GLU A 69 -4.18 4.50 -6.22
N PHE A 70 -3.17 4.23 -5.40
CA PHE A 70 -1.97 3.55 -5.86
C PHE A 70 -2.28 2.12 -6.33
N MET A 71 -3.16 1.41 -5.63
CA MET A 71 -3.57 0.06 -6.05
C MET A 71 -4.39 0.07 -7.36
N GLN A 72 -5.14 1.13 -7.64
CA GLN A 72 -5.93 1.26 -8.86
C GLN A 72 -5.10 1.75 -10.05
N THR A 73 -4.23 2.73 -9.86
CA THR A 73 -3.51 3.42 -10.94
C THR A 73 -2.08 2.93 -11.14
N ALA A 74 -1.51 2.22 -10.15
CA ALA A 74 -0.09 1.89 -10.05
C ALA A 74 0.85 3.11 -10.17
N SER A 75 0.34 4.32 -9.92
CA SER A 75 1.07 5.58 -10.08
C SER A 75 1.20 6.32 -8.76
N HIS A 76 2.44 6.46 -8.28
CA HIS A 76 2.72 7.21 -7.05
C HIS A 76 2.38 8.69 -7.17
N GLN A 77 2.61 9.31 -8.34
CA GLN A 77 2.39 10.74 -8.54
C GLN A 77 0.89 11.07 -8.60
N ASP A 78 0.11 10.22 -9.26
CA ASP A 78 -1.33 10.44 -9.39
C ASP A 78 -2.02 10.25 -8.03
N ALA A 79 -1.72 9.16 -7.33
CA ALA A 79 -2.22 8.91 -5.98
C ALA A 79 -1.84 10.04 -5.01
N LYS A 80 -0.58 10.52 -5.06
CA LYS A 80 -0.14 11.64 -4.20
C LYS A 80 -0.91 12.92 -4.53
N THR A 81 -1.06 13.26 -5.81
CA THR A 81 -1.71 14.50 -6.24
C THR A 81 -3.19 14.52 -5.84
N LYS A 82 -3.92 13.44 -6.13
CA LYS A 82 -5.33 13.32 -5.79
C LYS A 82 -5.58 13.38 -4.29
N CYS A 83 -4.90 12.54 -3.51
CA CYS A 83 -5.16 12.43 -2.07
C CYS A 83 -4.70 13.68 -1.30
N LYS A 84 -3.70 14.41 -1.81
CA LYS A 84 -3.34 15.72 -1.25
C LYS A 84 -4.42 16.77 -1.49
N LEU A 85 -5.05 16.78 -2.67
CA LEU A 85 -6.18 17.68 -2.96
C LEU A 85 -7.38 17.36 -2.07
N GLU A 86 -7.77 16.09 -1.97
CA GLU A 86 -8.89 15.66 -1.10
C GLU A 86 -8.63 16.02 0.37
N THR A 87 -7.41 15.78 0.87
CA THR A 87 -7.03 16.14 2.24
C THR A 87 -7.17 17.65 2.47
N LYS A 88 -6.77 18.47 1.50
CA LYS A 88 -6.90 19.93 1.59
C LYS A 88 -8.37 20.37 1.61
N GLU A 89 -9.22 19.73 0.81
CA GLU A 89 -10.67 19.99 0.79
C GLU A 89 -11.31 19.63 2.13
N ASN A 90 -10.99 18.45 2.68
CA ASN A 90 -11.47 17.99 3.97
C ASN A 90 -11.04 18.92 5.12
N LEU A 91 -9.79 19.38 5.11
CA LEU A 91 -9.28 20.35 6.08
C LEU A 91 -10.00 21.71 5.99
N ASN A 92 -10.27 22.18 4.77
CA ASN A 92 -11.01 23.42 4.58
C ASN A 92 -12.46 23.29 5.01
N HIS A 93 -13.07 22.12 4.85
CA HIS A 93 -14.41 21.84 5.35
C HIS A 93 -14.45 21.80 6.88
N LYS A 94 -13.53 21.05 7.52
CA LYS A 94 -13.42 20.96 8.99
C LYS A 94 -13.12 22.30 9.67
N ARG A 95 -12.51 23.28 8.98
CA ARG A 95 -12.32 24.65 9.52
C ARG A 95 -13.54 25.57 9.40
N LYS A 96 -14.49 25.26 8.50
CA LYS A 96 -15.70 26.06 8.29
C LYS A 96 -16.82 25.70 9.25
N ILE A 97 -16.72 24.53 9.87
CA ILE A 97 -17.58 24.03 10.96
C ILE A 97 -16.96 24.45 12.28
#